data_AF-A0A820P1A0-F1
#
_entry.id   AF-A0A820P1A0-F1
#
_cell.length_a   1.000
_cell.length_b   1.000
_cell.length_c   1.000
_cell.angle_alpha   90.00
_cell.angle_beta   90.00
_cell.angle_gamma   90.00
#
_symmetry.space_group_name_H-M   'P 1'
#
loop_
_entity.id
_entity.type
_entity.pdbx_description
1 polymer ?
#
loop_
_entity_poly.entity_id
_entity_poly.type
_entity_poly.pdbx_seq_one_letter_code
_entity_poly.pdbx_strand_id
1 'polypeptide(L)'
;MSAIDTIASQVPQELRVKLMQHFGIAKEYEKNPETISITYYCLMYIAHEALKLQKEKQFVSNVLDYLETTKRNNPNDEIIRSLATGQETIEELITLLVGETNEAENEEVKTAEELRLLMRKHYTVGGLTDVLSVFGP
;
A
#
# COMPACT_ATOMS: atom_id res chain seq x y z
N MET A 1 -17.57 -3.04 -7.73
CA MET A 1 -16.95 -2.39 -6.55
C MET A 1 -15.77 -3.26 -6.16
N SER A 2 -14.58 -2.69 -5.96
CA SER A 2 -13.38 -3.49 -5.62
C SER A 2 -13.52 -4.12 -4.23
N ALA A 3 -12.82 -5.23 -3.98
CA ALA A 3 -12.72 -5.81 -2.64
C ALA A 3 -12.11 -4.81 -1.66
N ILE A 4 -11.12 -4.04 -2.11
CA ILE A 4 -10.48 -2.96 -1.34
C ILE A 4 -11.49 -1.85 -1.00
N ASP A 5 -12.35 -1.44 -1.95
CA ASP A 5 -13.41 -0.45 -1.68
C ASP A 5 -14.40 -0.94 -0.62
N THR A 6 -14.72 -2.23 -0.66
CA THR A 6 -15.62 -2.86 0.31
C THR A 6 -15.01 -2.84 1.71
N ILE A 7 -13.74 -3.24 1.83
CA ILE A 7 -13.00 -3.22 3.10
C ILE A 7 -12.80 -1.78 3.61
N ALA A 8 -12.45 -0.85 2.73
CA ALA A 8 -12.24 0.57 3.08
C ALA A 8 -13.50 1.23 3.66
N SER A 9 -14.69 0.83 3.20
CA SER A 9 -15.97 1.35 3.72
C SER A 9 -16.23 0.98 5.20
N GLN A 10 -15.54 -0.05 5.70
CA GLN A 10 -15.67 -0.58 7.05
C GLN A 10 -14.61 -0.02 8.01
N VAL A 11 -13.74 0.87 7.52
CA VAL A 11 -12.66 1.44 8.33
C VAL A 11 -13.26 2.24 9.49
N PRO A 12 -12.86 1.95 10.74
CA PRO A 12 -13.32 2.68 11.92
C PRO A 12 -12.96 4.16 11.83
N GLN A 13 -13.81 5.04 12.34
CA GLN A 13 -13.66 6.49 12.16
C GLN A 13 -12.32 7.00 12.72
N GLU A 14 -11.86 6.42 13.83
CA GLU A 14 -10.59 6.75 14.50
C GLU A 14 -9.36 6.37 13.67
N LEU A 15 -9.49 5.39 12.79
CA LEU A 15 -8.42 4.90 11.92
C LEU A 15 -8.45 5.52 10.52
N ARG A 16 -9.55 6.16 10.14
CA ARG A 16 -9.78 6.61 8.76
C ARG A 16 -8.68 7.53 8.26
N VAL A 17 -8.27 8.53 9.03
CA VAL A 17 -7.22 9.48 8.60
C VAL A 17 -5.89 8.77 8.36
N LYS A 18 -5.55 7.77 9.18
CA LYS A 18 -4.30 7.03 9.09
C LYS A 18 -4.31 6.00 7.94
N LEU A 19 -5.41 5.28 7.76
CA LEU A 19 -5.45 4.11 6.88
C LEU A 19 -5.90 4.42 5.45
N MET A 20 -6.65 5.51 5.23
CA MET A 20 -7.20 5.79 3.89
C MET A 20 -6.13 6.01 2.82
N GLN A 21 -4.96 6.52 3.20
CA GLN A 21 -3.81 6.61 2.30
C GLN A 21 -3.37 5.25 1.77
N HIS A 22 -3.19 4.31 2.69
CA HIS A 22 -2.77 2.95 2.38
C HIS A 22 -3.81 2.21 1.54
N PHE A 23 -5.11 2.46 1.76
CA PHE A 23 -6.17 1.96 0.87
C PHE A 23 -6.12 2.57 -0.54
N GLY A 24 -5.81 3.87 -0.65
CA GLY A 24 -5.64 4.55 -1.93
C GLY A 24 -4.49 3.96 -2.75
N ILE A 25 -3.35 3.73 -2.11
CA ILE A 25 -2.17 3.08 -2.73
C ILE A 25 -2.52 1.65 -3.13
N ALA A 26 -3.08 0.85 -2.21
CA ALA A 26 -3.47 -0.53 -2.49
C ALA A 26 -4.40 -0.62 -3.72
N LYS A 27 -5.36 0.29 -3.84
CA LYS A 27 -6.28 0.34 -4.99
C LYS A 27 -5.60 0.70 -6.31
N GLU A 28 -4.56 1.53 -6.27
CA GLU A 28 -3.79 1.90 -7.45
C GLU A 28 -3.05 0.68 -8.04
N TYR A 29 -2.50 -0.17 -7.18
CA TYR A 29 -1.74 -1.35 -7.56
C TYR A 29 -2.56 -2.65 -7.68
N GLU A 30 -3.83 -2.67 -7.25
CA GLU A 30 -4.70 -3.87 -7.28
C GLU A 30 -4.95 -4.41 -8.70
N LYS A 31 -4.97 -3.52 -9.69
CA LYS A 31 -5.43 -3.86 -11.05
C LYS A 31 -4.37 -4.56 -11.90
N ASN A 32 -3.09 -4.42 -11.55
CA ASN A 32 -2.01 -5.04 -12.29
C ASN A 32 -1.54 -6.29 -11.54
N PRO A 33 -1.67 -7.50 -12.12
CA PRO A 33 -1.18 -8.73 -11.52
C PRO A 33 0.30 -8.67 -11.13
N GLU A 34 1.12 -7.93 -11.87
CA GLU A 34 2.55 -7.77 -11.59
C GLU A 34 2.83 -6.97 -10.31
N THR A 35 1.86 -6.18 -9.84
CA THR A 35 2.00 -5.31 -8.66
C THR A 35 1.06 -5.68 -7.53
N ILE A 36 0.43 -6.87 -7.59
CA ILE A 36 -0.50 -7.32 -6.56
C ILE A 36 0.19 -7.48 -5.19
N SER A 37 1.49 -7.76 -5.18
CA SER A 37 2.33 -7.79 -3.98
C SER A 37 2.34 -6.47 -3.21
N ILE A 38 2.35 -5.33 -3.91
CA ILE A 38 2.27 -3.99 -3.29
C ILE A 38 0.94 -3.83 -2.55
N THR A 39 -0.16 -4.26 -3.19
CA THR A 39 -1.51 -4.27 -2.59
C THR A 39 -1.54 -5.15 -1.33
N TYR A 40 -0.94 -6.33 -1.41
CA TYR A 40 -0.83 -7.27 -0.30
C TYR A 40 -0.11 -6.63 0.90
N TYR A 41 1.04 -5.99 0.69
CA TYR A 41 1.80 -5.37 1.78
C TYR A 41 1.13 -4.12 2.36
N CYS A 42 0.46 -3.31 1.54
CA CYS A 42 -0.38 -2.21 2.03
C CYS A 42 -1.50 -2.72 2.96
N LEU A 43 -2.18 -3.80 2.59
CA LEU A 43 -3.22 -4.39 3.44
C LEU A 43 -2.66 -5.08 4.68
N MET A 44 -1.45 -5.62 4.62
CA MET A 44 -0.76 -6.17 5.80
C MET A 44 -0.45 -5.07 6.82
N TYR A 45 -0.01 -3.89 6.37
CA TYR A 45 0.17 -2.71 7.23
C TYR A 45 -1.16 -2.27 7.86
N ILE A 46 -2.22 -2.18 7.06
CA ILE A 46 -3.57 -1.85 7.55
C ILE A 46 -4.04 -2.83 8.64
N ALA A 47 -3.86 -4.13 8.43
CA ALA A 47 -4.19 -5.15 9.43
C ALA A 47 -3.37 -4.97 10.70
N HIS A 48 -2.06 -4.73 10.56
CA HIS A 48 -1.13 -4.52 11.68
C HIS A 48 -1.56 -3.31 12.54
N GLU A 49 -1.88 -2.19 11.91
CA GLU A 49 -2.34 -0.99 12.60
C GLU A 49 -3.72 -1.15 13.25
N ALA A 50 -4.64 -1.83 12.58
CA ALA A 50 -5.97 -2.09 13.13
C ALA A 50 -5.92 -3.03 14.34
N LEU A 51 -5.06 -4.06 14.30
CA LEU A 51 -4.85 -4.99 15.40
C LEU A 51 -4.30 -4.31 16.66
N LYS A 52 -3.42 -3.31 16.52
CA LYS A 52 -2.88 -2.53 17.67
C LYS A 52 -3.97 -1.88 18.51
N LEU A 53 -5.07 -1.45 17.89
CA LEU A 53 -6.16 -0.78 18.58
C LEU A 53 -7.17 -1.73 19.24
N GLN A 54 -7.08 -3.04 19.00
CA GLN A 54 -7.98 -4.07 19.52
C GLN A 54 -9.49 -3.79 19.32
N LYS A 55 -9.82 -2.97 18.32
CA LYS A 55 -11.18 -2.56 17.99
C LYS A 55 -11.55 -3.10 16.61
N GLU A 56 -12.83 -3.42 16.44
CA GLU A 56 -13.43 -3.74 15.13
C GLU A 56 -12.92 -5.05 14.49
N LYS A 57 -13.16 -6.16 15.21
CA LYS A 57 -12.80 -7.53 14.81
C LYS A 57 -13.27 -7.90 13.40
N GLN A 58 -14.43 -7.40 12.97
CA GLN A 58 -14.97 -7.71 11.64
C GLN A 58 -14.15 -7.07 10.52
N PHE A 59 -13.76 -5.80 10.68
CA PHE A 59 -12.91 -5.11 9.71
C PHE A 59 -11.57 -5.84 9.56
N VAL A 60 -10.92 -6.16 10.69
CA VAL A 60 -9.66 -6.91 10.69
C VAL A 60 -9.83 -8.29 10.04
N SER A 61 -10.90 -9.02 10.37
CA SER A 61 -11.20 -10.32 9.75
C SER A 61 -11.27 -10.22 8.23
N ASN A 62 -11.98 -9.22 7.70
CA ASN A 62 -12.13 -9.05 6.26
C ASN A 62 -10.81 -8.69 5.57
N VAL A 63 -9.93 -7.93 6.23
CA VAL A 63 -8.57 -7.67 5.74
C VAL A 63 -7.74 -8.96 5.72
N LEU A 64 -7.79 -9.76 6.79
CA LEU A 64 -7.06 -11.03 6.88
C LEU A 64 -7.56 -12.04 5.83
N ASP A 65 -8.87 -12.15 5.63
CA ASP A 65 -9.47 -13.02 4.61
C ASP A 65 -8.99 -12.65 3.19
N TYR A 66 -8.85 -11.35 2.91
CA TYR A 66 -8.26 -10.88 1.65
C TYR A 66 -6.80 -11.30 1.54
N LEU A 67 -5.99 -11.08 2.58
CA LEU A 67 -4.57 -11.44 2.58
C LEU A 67 -4.37 -12.94 2.35
N GLU A 68 -5.13 -13.79 3.04
CA GLU A 68 -5.08 -15.25 2.85
C GLU A 68 -5.49 -15.66 1.44
N THR A 69 -6.54 -15.04 0.91
CA THR A 69 -7.02 -15.31 -0.46
C THR A 69 -5.98 -14.91 -1.50
N THR A 70 -5.39 -13.72 -1.38
CA THR A 70 -4.33 -13.25 -2.26
C THR A 70 -3.09 -14.15 -2.19
N LYS A 71 -2.68 -14.57 -0.99
CA LYS A 71 -1.55 -15.49 -0.81
C LYS A 71 -1.83 -16.88 -1.41
N ARG A 72 -3.05 -17.39 -1.29
CA ARG A 72 -3.46 -18.68 -1.90
C ARG A 72 -3.51 -18.61 -3.42
N ASN A 73 -4.01 -17.51 -3.98
CA ASN A 73 -4.14 -17.31 -5.42
C ASN A 73 -2.79 -17.08 -6.10
N ASN A 74 -1.77 -16.66 -5.35
CA ASN A 74 -0.41 -16.42 -5.84
C ASN A 74 0.60 -17.36 -5.16
N PRO A 75 0.54 -18.68 -5.43
CA PRO A 75 1.38 -19.66 -4.72
C PRO A 75 2.87 -19.59 -5.07
N ASN A 76 3.19 -19.09 -6.27
CA ASN A 76 4.55 -19.01 -6.80
C ASN A 76 5.09 -17.58 -6.83
N ASP A 77 4.35 -16.61 -6.29
CA ASP A 77 4.81 -15.23 -6.20
C ASP A 77 5.80 -15.13 -5.03
N GLU A 78 7.08 -15.07 -5.37
CA GLU A 78 8.18 -14.99 -4.40
C GLU A 78 8.08 -13.74 -3.54
N ILE A 79 7.62 -12.62 -4.11
CA ILE A 79 7.47 -11.34 -3.42
C ILE A 79 6.47 -11.50 -2.28
N ILE A 80 5.34 -12.19 -2.48
CA ILE A 80 4.35 -12.45 -1.41
C ILE A 80 4.82 -13.54 -0.42
N ARG A 81 5.65 -14.49 -0.88
CA ARG A 81 6.02 -15.69 -0.13
C ARG A 81 7.26 -15.49 0.75
N SER A 82 8.13 -14.56 0.40
CA SER A 82 9.38 -14.24 1.10
C SER A 82 9.30 -12.82 1.65
N LEU A 83 9.37 -12.66 2.98
CA LEU A 83 9.38 -11.34 3.60
C LEU A 83 10.59 -10.50 3.16
N ALA A 84 11.75 -11.13 2.95
CA ALA A 84 12.95 -10.43 2.50
C ALA A 84 12.78 -9.89 1.08
N THR A 85 12.30 -10.71 0.15
CA THR A 85 12.03 -10.31 -1.24
C THR A 85 10.91 -9.26 -1.30
N GLY A 86 9.90 -9.41 -0.45
CA GLY A 86 8.84 -8.42 -0.28
C GLY A 86 9.36 -7.06 0.17
N GLN A 87 10.24 -7.04 1.16
CA GLN A 87 10.87 -5.81 1.65
C GLN A 87 11.70 -5.14 0.55
N GLU A 88 12.60 -5.89 -0.08
CA GLU A 88 13.44 -5.41 -1.18
C GLU A 88 12.59 -4.79 -2.30
N THR A 89 11.50 -5.45 -2.70
CA THR A 89 10.59 -4.93 -3.73
C THR A 89 9.97 -3.58 -3.34
N ILE A 90 9.54 -3.42 -2.08
CA ILE A 90 8.94 -2.17 -1.60
C ILE A 90 10.02 -1.06 -1.54
N GLU A 91 11.22 -1.38 -1.07
CA GLU A 91 12.36 -0.44 -1.01
C GLU A 91 12.80 0.02 -2.41
N GLU A 92 12.86 -0.88 -3.38
CA GLU A 92 13.17 -0.58 -4.77
C GLU A 92 12.12 0.36 -5.39
N LEU A 93 10.83 0.08 -5.16
CA LEU A 93 9.75 0.94 -5.63
C LEU A 93 9.81 2.34 -5.01
N ILE A 94 10.10 2.43 -3.70
CA ILE A 94 10.31 3.71 -3.03
C ILE A 94 11.48 4.47 -3.67
N THR A 95 12.60 3.79 -3.89
CA THR A 95 13.81 4.39 -4.48
C THR A 95 13.53 4.91 -5.88
N LEU A 96 12.83 4.13 -6.71
CA LEU A 96 12.42 4.54 -8.05
C LEU A 96 11.56 5.80 -8.01
N LEU A 97 10.49 5.80 -7.19
CA LEU A 97 9.58 6.94 -7.09
C LEU A 97 10.26 8.19 -6.54
N VAL A 98 11.18 8.05 -5.58
CA VAL A 98 11.99 9.16 -5.07
C VAL A 98 12.89 9.74 -6.17
N GLY A 99 13.56 8.88 -6.94
CA GLY A 99 14.35 9.30 -8.11
C GLY A 99 13.52 10.12 -9.09
N GLU A 100 12.36 9.60 -9.48
CA GLU A 100 11.42 10.29 -10.38
C GLU A 100 10.91 11.61 -9.79
N THR A 101 10.67 11.69 -8.48
CA THR A 101 10.23 12.94 -7.84
C THR A 101 11.33 13.99 -7.85
N ASN A 102 12.58 13.61 -7.58
CA ASN A 102 13.72 14.53 -7.59
C ASN A 102 13.99 15.07 -9.00
N GLU A 103 13.93 14.20 -10.02
CA GLU A 103 14.07 14.59 -11.42
C GLU A 103 12.98 15.58 -11.82
N ALA A 104 11.72 15.26 -11.54
CA ALA A 104 10.60 16.14 -11.84
C ALA A 104 10.73 17.46 -11.08
N GLU A 105 11.13 17.47 -9.81
CA GLU A 105 11.30 18.69 -9.01
C GLU A 105 12.28 19.70 -9.62
N ASN A 106 13.32 19.22 -10.29
CA ASN A 106 14.33 20.06 -10.95
C ASN A 106 13.86 20.73 -12.26
N GLU A 107 12.67 20.39 -12.77
CA GLU A 107 12.09 21.05 -13.95
C GLU A 107 11.47 22.42 -13.60
N GLU A 108 11.88 23.47 -14.33
CA GLU A 108 11.56 24.88 -14.05
C GLU A 108 10.09 25.27 -14.27
N VAL A 109 9.35 24.58 -15.15
CA VAL A 109 7.94 24.88 -15.43
C VAL A 109 7.15 23.58 -15.45
N LYS A 110 6.21 23.44 -14.50
CA LYS A 110 5.29 22.31 -14.42
C LYS A 110 3.88 22.77 -14.74
N THR A 111 3.19 22.00 -15.58
CA THR A 111 1.74 22.08 -15.73
C THR A 111 1.04 21.68 -14.42
N ALA A 112 -0.23 22.05 -14.27
CA ALA A 112 -1.02 21.65 -13.11
C ALA A 112 -1.20 20.13 -13.01
N GLU A 113 -1.17 19.41 -14.14
CA GLU A 113 -1.28 17.95 -14.18
C GLU A 113 0.01 17.27 -13.69
N GLU A 114 1.17 17.75 -14.13
CA GLU A 114 2.48 17.28 -13.66
C GLU A 114 2.65 17.53 -12.16
N LEU A 115 2.21 18.69 -11.66
CA LEU A 115 2.25 18.97 -10.23
C LEU A 115 1.35 18.00 -9.42
N ARG A 116 0.16 17.67 -9.94
CA ARG A 116 -0.71 16.67 -9.31
C ARG A 116 -0.10 15.28 -9.31
N LEU A 117 0.55 14.90 -10.41
CA LEU A 117 1.25 13.62 -10.50
C LEU A 117 2.40 13.57 -9.50
N LEU A 118 3.21 14.62 -9.41
CA LEU A 118 4.31 14.73 -8.44
C LEU A 118 3.81 14.62 -7.00
N MET A 119 2.74 15.35 -6.64
CA MET A 119 2.12 15.24 -5.31
C MET A 119 1.61 13.83 -5.04
N ARG A 120 1.05 13.14 -6.04
CA ARG A 120 0.63 11.74 -5.88
C ARG A 120 1.84 10.83 -5.63
N LYS A 121 2.95 11.01 -6.35
CA LYS A 121 4.17 10.20 -6.12
C LYS A 121 4.71 10.40 -4.71
N HIS A 122 4.80 11.64 -4.23
CA HIS A 122 5.17 11.94 -2.83
C HIS A 122 4.25 11.28 -1.81
N TYR A 123 2.94 11.33 -2.06
CA TYR A 123 1.94 10.66 -1.24
C TYR A 123 2.14 9.13 -1.21
N THR A 124 2.43 8.52 -2.36
CA THR A 124 2.69 7.09 -2.47
C THR A 124 3.99 6.70 -1.75
N VAL A 125 5.08 7.45 -1.94
CA VAL A 125 6.36 7.24 -1.25
C VAL A 125 6.18 7.25 0.27
N GLY A 126 5.48 8.25 0.81
CA GLY A 126 5.23 8.33 2.25
C GLY A 126 4.48 7.11 2.78
N GLY A 127 3.42 6.67 2.08
CA GLY A 127 2.64 5.50 2.50
C GLY A 127 3.40 4.18 2.34
N LEU A 128 4.21 4.02 1.29
CA LEU A 128 5.07 2.83 1.15
C LEU A 128 6.18 2.80 2.21
N THR A 129 6.69 3.96 2.63
CA THR A 129 7.65 4.05 3.74
C THR A 129 7.05 3.54 5.04
N ASP A 130 5.80 3.91 5.34
CA ASP A 130 5.06 3.37 6.49
C ASP A 130 4.88 1.85 6.40
N VAL A 131 4.61 1.33 5.19
CA VAL A 131 4.46 -0.11 4.93
C VAL A 131 5.72 -0.88 5.29
N LEU A 132 6.93 -0.31 5.18
CA LEU A 132 8.17 -1.02 5.56
C LEU A 132 8.16 -1.53 7.01
N SER A 133 7.42 -0.88 7.91
CA SER A 133 7.29 -1.31 9.31
C SER A 133 6.70 -2.72 9.51
N VAL A 134 6.06 -3.29 8.50
CA VAL A 134 5.53 -4.67 8.54
C VAL A 134 6.62 -5.74 8.48
N PHE A 135 7.82 -5.40 7.99
CA PHE A 135 8.93 -6.34 7.84
C PHE A 135 9.81 -6.42 9.09
N GLY A 136 9.75 -5.42 9.97
CA GLY A 136 10.53 -5.33 11.20
C GLY A 136 11.03 -3.91 11.47
N PRO A 137 11.68 -3.69 12.63
CA PRO A 137 12.45 -2.46 12.89
C PRO A 137 13.75 -2.40 12.09
#